data_AF-A0A9X4H6E8-F1
#
_entry.id   AF-A0A9X4H6E8-F1
#
_cell.length_a   1.000
_cell.length_b   1.000
_cell.length_c   1.000
_cell.angle_alpha   90.00
_cell.angle_beta   90.00
_cell.angle_gamma   90.00
#
_symmetry.space_group_name_H-M   'P 1'
#
loop_
_entity.id
_entity.type
_entity.pdbx_description
1 polymer ?
#
loop_
_entity_poly.entity_id
_entity_poly.type
_entity_poly.pdbx_seq_one_letter_code
_entity_poly.pdbx_strand_id
1 'polypeptide(L)'
;MEIASADVKNIINSKRSWLEMLQDIFFGHMPEYDPERLTERLRELKLCFPEEWEKTERVKKVKREQVRKLISTGLQNGDANPDMNPAVVLLMFERTMDAIFEEDFLKENDITPRQAMESVKNTLLYGIIKR
;
A
#
# COMPACT_ATOMS: atom_id res chain seq x y z
N MET A 1 16.34 -4.89 7.90
CA MET A 1 16.48 -4.11 6.65
C MET A 1 16.46 -4.99 5.39
N GLU A 2 16.89 -6.26 5.46
CA GLU A 2 16.77 -7.21 4.32
C GLU A 2 15.38 -7.86 4.15
N ILE A 3 14.62 -7.99 5.25
CA ILE A 3 13.37 -8.76 5.32
C ILE A 3 12.30 -8.21 4.34
N ALA A 4 12.04 -6.89 4.37
CA ALA A 4 11.05 -6.27 3.47
C ALA A 4 11.41 -6.35 1.97
N SER A 5 12.70 -6.48 1.63
CA SER A 5 13.15 -6.67 0.24
C SER A 5 13.05 -8.14 -0.19
N ALA A 6 13.34 -9.07 0.72
CA ALA A 6 13.26 -10.51 0.49
C ALA A 6 11.81 -10.96 0.29
N ASP A 7 10.87 -10.46 1.10
CA ASP A 7 9.46 -10.82 1.00
C ASP A 7 8.83 -10.35 -0.31
N VAL A 8 9.13 -9.12 -0.75
CA VAL A 8 8.64 -8.61 -2.04
C VAL A 8 9.22 -9.42 -3.21
N LYS A 9 10.49 -9.83 -3.14
CA LYS A 9 11.09 -10.74 -4.14
C LYS A 9 10.40 -12.11 -4.14
N ASN A 10 10.03 -12.64 -2.98
CA ASN A 10 9.32 -13.91 -2.88
C ASN A 10 7.89 -13.84 -3.42
N ILE A 11 7.18 -12.73 -3.18
CA ILE A 11 5.84 -12.49 -3.74
C ILE A 11 5.89 -12.45 -5.27
N ILE A 12 6.85 -11.70 -5.84
CA ILE A 12 7.02 -11.56 -7.30
C ILE A 12 7.40 -12.88 -7.98
N ASN A 13 8.10 -13.79 -7.29
CA ASN A 13 8.51 -15.10 -7.82
C ASN A 13 7.49 -16.23 -7.56
N SER A 14 6.33 -15.92 -6.99
CA SER A 14 5.30 -16.91 -6.68
C SER A 14 4.46 -17.27 -7.92
N LYS A 15 3.84 -18.47 -7.94
CA LYS A 15 2.87 -18.88 -9.00
C LYS A 15 1.50 -18.17 -8.89
N ARG A 16 1.40 -17.09 -8.11
CA ARG A 16 0.15 -16.39 -7.82
C ARG A 16 -0.24 -15.47 -8.98
N SER A 17 -1.53 -15.15 -9.08
CA SER A 17 -2.02 -14.18 -10.05
C SER A 17 -1.44 -12.79 -9.78
N TRP A 18 -1.40 -11.95 -10.82
CA TRP A 18 -0.94 -10.57 -10.70
C TRP A 18 -1.70 -9.77 -9.63
N LEU A 19 -3.01 -10.01 -9.52
CA LEU A 19 -3.87 -9.40 -8.50
C LEU A 19 -3.49 -9.83 -7.08
N GLU A 20 -3.25 -11.12 -6.86
CA GLU A 20 -2.80 -11.62 -5.55
C GLU A 20 -1.43 -11.04 -5.18
N MET A 21 -0.51 -10.94 -6.13
CA MET A 21 0.79 -10.29 -5.89
C MET A 21 0.64 -8.81 -5.52
N LEU A 22 -0.29 -8.09 -6.16
CA LEU A 22 -0.58 -6.69 -5.81
C LEU A 22 -1.19 -6.58 -4.42
N GLN A 23 -2.13 -7.46 -4.09
CA GLN A 23 -2.75 -7.52 -2.78
C GLN A 23 -1.70 -7.75 -1.69
N ASP A 24 -0.79 -8.68 -1.88
CA ASP A 24 0.26 -8.99 -0.91
C ASP A 24 1.26 -7.85 -0.74
N ILE A 25 1.67 -7.20 -1.83
CA ILE A 25 2.61 -6.07 -1.73
C ILE A 25 1.97 -4.86 -1.05
N PHE A 26 0.71 -4.56 -1.39
CA PHE A 26 0.00 -3.39 -0.84
C PHE A 26 -0.52 -3.62 0.59
N PHE A 27 -1.01 -4.82 0.87
CA PHE A 27 -1.73 -5.12 2.11
C PHE A 27 -1.13 -6.27 2.93
N GLY A 28 -0.37 -7.19 2.32
CA GLY A 28 0.18 -8.39 2.98
C GLY A 28 1.31 -8.11 4.00
N HIS A 29 1.87 -6.90 3.98
CA HIS A 29 2.83 -6.44 4.99
C HIS A 29 2.21 -5.65 6.13
N MET A 30 0.92 -5.34 6.07
CA MET A 30 0.23 -4.94 7.28
C MET A 30 0.15 -6.20 8.13
N PRO A 31 0.84 -6.25 9.28
CA PRO A 31 0.76 -7.44 10.11
C PRO A 31 -0.69 -7.53 10.63
N GLU A 32 -1.04 -8.52 11.44
CA GLU A 32 -2.34 -8.58 12.14
C GLU A 32 -2.48 -7.44 13.19
N TYR A 33 -2.08 -6.22 12.82
CA TYR A 33 -2.26 -5.00 13.56
C TYR A 33 -3.71 -4.63 13.45
N ASP A 34 -4.33 -4.50 14.60
CA ASP A 34 -5.54 -3.73 14.81
C ASP A 34 -5.36 -2.34 14.16
N PRO A 35 -6.00 -2.06 13.00
CA PRO A 35 -5.86 -0.77 12.30
C PRO A 35 -6.14 0.42 13.23
N GLU A 36 -7.01 0.21 14.21
CA GLU A 36 -7.38 1.13 15.26
C GLU A 36 -6.20 1.50 16.18
N ARG A 37 -5.25 0.57 16.43
CA ARG A 37 -4.01 0.84 17.17
C ARG A 37 -2.90 1.39 16.28
N LEU A 38 -3.00 1.25 14.97
CA LEU A 38 -1.97 1.68 14.04
C LEU A 38 -1.90 3.20 13.94
N THR A 39 -3.05 3.89 13.97
CA THR A 39 -3.11 5.35 13.97
C THR A 39 -2.29 5.97 15.10
N GLU A 40 -2.50 5.53 16.34
CA GLU A 40 -1.78 6.06 17.49
C GLU A 40 -0.28 5.76 17.40
N ARG A 41 0.09 4.53 17.02
CA ARG A 41 1.50 4.14 16.89
C ARG A 41 2.24 4.92 15.80
N LEU A 42 1.58 5.21 14.67
CA LEU A 42 2.17 6.02 13.61
C LEU A 42 2.39 7.46 14.06
N ARG A 43 1.42 8.02 14.81
CA ARG A 43 1.54 9.35 15.42
C ARG A 43 2.69 9.40 16.41
N GLU A 44 2.77 8.45 17.34
CA GLU A 44 3.87 8.34 18.31
C GLU A 44 5.22 8.18 17.62
N LEU A 45 5.33 7.31 16.61
CA LEU A 45 6.57 7.09 15.86
C LEU A 45 7.05 8.40 15.22
N LYS A 46 6.15 9.15 14.60
CA LYS A 46 6.46 10.41 13.92
C LYS A 46 6.87 11.52 14.90
N LEU A 47 6.26 11.59 16.08
CA LEU A 47 6.54 12.63 17.08
C LEU A 47 7.76 12.31 17.94
N CYS A 48 7.89 11.06 18.39
CA CYS A 48 8.88 10.65 19.39
C CYS A 48 10.18 10.13 18.76
N PHE A 49 10.15 9.64 17.52
CA PHE A 49 11.31 8.99 16.87
C PHE A 49 11.48 9.46 15.41
N PRO A 50 11.73 10.76 15.16
CA PRO A 50 11.80 11.33 13.81
C PRO A 50 12.89 10.69 12.92
N GLU A 51 14.01 10.26 13.51
CA GLU A 51 15.06 9.55 12.76
C GLU A 51 14.61 8.16 12.28
N GLU A 52 13.83 7.45 13.10
CA GLU A 52 13.25 6.15 12.71
C GLU A 52 12.15 6.36 11.67
N TRP A 53 11.37 7.42 11.78
CA TRP A 53 10.41 7.84 10.75
C TRP A 53 11.11 8.11 9.41
N GLU A 54 12.27 8.76 9.40
CA GLU A 54 13.01 8.95 8.14
C GLU A 54 13.44 7.62 7.50
N LYS A 55 13.76 6.60 8.31
CA LYS A 55 14.07 5.26 7.79
C LYS A 55 12.85 4.59 7.17
N THR A 56 11.64 4.79 7.71
CA THR A 56 10.41 4.23 7.10
C THR A 56 10.14 4.86 5.73
N GLU A 57 10.36 6.17 5.57
CA GLU A 57 10.26 6.87 4.29
C GLU A 57 11.27 6.34 3.26
N ARG A 58 12.51 6.02 3.69
CA ARG A 58 13.51 5.39 2.82
C ARG A 58 13.07 3.98 2.37
N VAL A 59 12.42 3.21 3.24
CA VAL A 59 11.87 1.88 2.89
C VAL A 59 10.70 2.02 1.91
N LYS A 60 9.82 3.01 2.07
CA LYS A 60 8.74 3.31 1.11
C LYS A 60 9.30 3.52 -0.30
N LYS A 61 10.42 4.24 -0.42
CA LYS A 61 11.09 4.47 -1.72
C LYS A 61 11.56 3.17 -2.40
N VAL A 62 12.05 2.19 -1.66
CA VAL A 62 12.46 0.88 -2.22
C VAL A 62 11.25 0.08 -2.68
N LYS A 63 10.19 0.03 -1.86
CA LYS A 63 8.92 -0.65 -2.20
C LYS A 63 8.27 -0.04 -3.46
N ARG A 64 8.37 1.28 -3.63
CA ARG A 64 7.85 2.02 -4.78
C ARG A 64 8.31 1.43 -6.11
N GLU A 65 9.59 1.11 -6.25
CA GLU A 65 10.12 0.54 -7.50
C GLU A 65 9.62 -0.89 -7.76
N GLN A 66 9.42 -1.67 -6.71
CA GLN A 66 8.91 -3.03 -6.83
C GLN A 66 7.42 -3.04 -7.22
N VAL A 67 6.62 -2.16 -6.60
CA VAL A 67 5.21 -1.96 -6.96
C VAL A 67 5.11 -1.47 -8.41
N ARG A 68 5.92 -0.48 -8.81
CA ARG A 68 5.92 0.03 -10.18
C ARG A 68 6.18 -1.07 -11.19
N LYS A 69 7.18 -1.93 -10.94
CA LYS A 69 7.48 -3.09 -11.80
C LYS A 69 6.29 -4.03 -11.89
N LEU A 70 5.66 -4.36 -10.77
CA LEU A 70 4.50 -5.24 -10.75
C LEU A 70 3.36 -4.65 -11.58
N ILE A 71 3.02 -3.37 -11.39
CA ILE A 71 1.97 -2.69 -12.17
C ILE A 71 2.29 -2.74 -13.68
N SER A 72 3.53 -2.44 -14.06
CA SER A 72 3.97 -2.51 -15.46
C SER A 72 3.86 -3.91 -16.05
N THR A 73 4.16 -4.96 -15.29
CA THR A 73 3.97 -6.36 -15.72
C THR A 73 2.49 -6.65 -15.99
N GLY A 74 1.59 -6.18 -15.14
CA GLY A 74 0.14 -6.34 -15.36
C GLY A 74 -0.36 -5.63 -16.62
N LEU A 75 0.18 -4.46 -16.94
CA LEU A 75 -0.11 -3.77 -18.19
C LEU A 75 0.37 -4.56 -19.41
N GLN A 76 1.58 -5.12 -19.36
CA GLN A 76 2.17 -5.91 -20.45
C GLN A 76 1.38 -7.21 -20.69
N ASN A 77 0.89 -7.84 -19.63
CA ASN A 77 0.14 -9.10 -19.70
C ASN A 77 -1.35 -8.91 -20.03
N GLY A 78 -1.85 -7.67 -20.01
CA GLY A 78 -3.27 -7.37 -20.21
C GLY A 78 -4.15 -7.60 -18.97
N ASP A 79 -3.54 -7.81 -17.81
CA ASP A 79 -4.19 -7.99 -16.50
C ASP A 79 -4.67 -6.66 -15.89
N ALA A 80 -4.04 -5.54 -16.29
CA ALA A 80 -4.36 -4.20 -15.82
C ALA A 80 -5.12 -3.39 -16.88
N ASN A 81 -5.85 -2.35 -16.45
CA ASN A 81 -6.47 -1.40 -17.37
C ASN A 81 -5.38 -0.70 -18.22
N PRO A 82 -5.41 -0.78 -19.56
CA PRO A 82 -4.36 -0.22 -20.42
C PRO A 82 -4.26 1.31 -20.39
N ASP A 83 -5.33 2.01 -19.99
CA ASP A 83 -5.36 3.48 -19.91
C ASP A 83 -4.74 4.01 -18.60
N MET A 84 -4.38 3.09 -17.69
CA MET A 84 -3.81 3.42 -16.40
C MET A 84 -2.36 3.87 -16.52
N ASN A 85 -2.01 4.98 -15.87
CA ASN A 85 -0.62 5.40 -15.70
C ASN A 85 -0.03 4.82 -14.40
N PRO A 86 1.00 3.95 -14.44
CA PRO A 86 1.57 3.33 -13.24
C PRO A 86 2.10 4.32 -12.20
N ALA A 87 2.64 5.46 -12.64
CA ALA A 87 3.15 6.48 -11.73
C ALA A 87 2.02 7.17 -10.97
N VAL A 88 0.89 7.41 -11.63
CA VAL A 88 -0.30 8.03 -11.01
C VAL A 88 -0.94 7.08 -10.00
N VAL A 89 -1.08 5.80 -10.35
CA VAL A 89 -1.63 4.78 -9.44
C VAL A 89 -0.82 4.64 -8.17
N LEU A 90 0.50 4.59 -8.34
CA LEU A 90 1.42 4.47 -7.22
C LEU A 90 1.36 5.70 -6.31
N LEU A 91 1.30 6.89 -6.90
CA LEU A 91 1.11 8.13 -6.16
C LEU A 91 -0.23 8.12 -5.39
N MET A 92 -1.32 7.74 -6.05
CA MET A 92 -2.65 7.64 -5.42
C MET A 92 -2.62 6.66 -4.26
N PHE A 93 -2.04 5.46 -4.43
CA PHE A 93 -1.93 4.48 -3.36
C PHE A 93 -1.16 5.05 -2.17
N GLU A 94 0.04 5.59 -2.38
CA GLU A 94 0.87 6.09 -1.28
C GLU A 94 0.19 7.23 -0.51
N ARG A 95 -0.37 8.21 -1.23
CA ARG A 95 -1.04 9.35 -0.60
C ARG A 95 -2.29 8.94 0.14
N THR A 96 -3.06 8.02 -0.44
CA THR A 96 -4.25 7.48 0.22
C THR A 96 -3.86 6.72 1.49
N MET A 97 -2.85 5.85 1.42
CA MET A 97 -2.41 5.07 2.58
C MET A 97 -1.84 5.94 3.71
N ASP A 98 -1.19 7.06 3.40
CA ASP A 98 -0.76 8.02 4.41
C ASP A 98 -1.95 8.75 5.06
N ALA A 99 -2.98 9.09 4.26
CA ALA A 99 -4.12 9.90 4.70
C ALA A 99 -5.21 9.12 5.48
N ILE A 100 -5.45 7.85 5.16
CA ILE A 100 -6.53 7.05 5.79
C ILE A 100 -6.31 6.72 7.27
N PHE A 101 -5.15 7.08 7.83
CA PHE A 101 -4.87 6.98 9.26
C PHE A 101 -4.89 8.35 9.95
N GLU A 102 -5.17 9.44 9.23
CA GLU A 102 -5.24 10.76 9.82
C GLU A 102 -6.51 10.91 10.66
N GLU A 103 -6.35 11.39 11.90
CA GLU A 103 -7.43 11.49 12.88
C GLU A 103 -8.58 12.40 12.40
N ASP A 104 -8.24 13.51 11.72
CA ASP A 104 -9.21 14.46 11.19
C ASP A 104 -10.05 13.82 10.07
N PHE A 105 -9.41 13.15 9.11
CA PHE A 105 -10.11 12.43 8.03
C PHE A 105 -11.10 11.39 8.57
N LEU A 106 -10.67 10.59 9.55
CA LEU A 106 -11.49 9.53 10.15
C LEU A 106 -12.71 10.12 10.89
N LYS A 107 -12.50 11.19 11.66
CA LYS A 107 -13.58 11.86 12.42
C LYS A 107 -14.57 12.58 11.52
N GLU A 108 -14.08 13.31 10.52
CA GLU A 108 -14.92 14.07 9.59
C GLU A 108 -15.88 13.18 8.79
N ASN A 109 -15.46 11.94 8.53
CA ASN A 109 -16.21 10.99 7.72
C ASN A 109 -16.93 9.90 8.53
N ASP A 110 -16.83 9.92 9.86
CA ASP A 110 -17.42 8.92 10.77
C ASP A 110 -17.07 7.47 10.37
N ILE A 111 -15.78 7.23 10.09
CA ILE A 111 -15.28 5.90 9.72
C ILE A 111 -14.09 5.48 10.59
N THR A 112 -13.96 4.17 10.79
CA THR A 112 -12.79 3.59 11.46
C THR A 112 -11.62 3.41 10.49
N PRO A 113 -10.37 3.32 10.99
CA PRO A 113 -9.21 2.99 10.15
C PRO A 113 -9.40 1.71 9.34
N ARG A 114 -10.07 0.70 9.92
CA ARG A 114 -10.42 -0.54 9.22
C ARG A 114 -11.36 -0.30 8.05
N GLN A 115 -12.43 0.46 8.24
CA GLN A 115 -13.38 0.79 7.17
C GLN A 115 -12.71 1.60 6.05
N ALA A 116 -11.84 2.56 6.41
CA ALA A 116 -11.06 3.31 5.44
C ALA A 116 -10.14 2.38 4.64
N MET A 117 -9.43 1.46 5.30
CA MET A 117 -8.56 0.48 4.65
C MET A 117 -9.32 -0.44 3.68
N GLU A 118 -10.46 -0.98 4.10
CA GLU A 118 -11.30 -1.81 3.24
C GLU A 118 -11.80 -1.04 2.01
N SER A 119 -12.14 0.24 2.19
CA SER A 119 -12.57 1.12 1.10
C SER A 119 -11.45 1.35 0.07
N VAL A 120 -10.21 1.54 0.54
CA VAL A 120 -9.03 1.68 -0.33
C VAL A 120 -8.75 0.38 -1.08
N LYS A 121 -8.78 -0.75 -0.38
CA LYS A 121 -8.63 -2.08 -0.99
C LYS A 121 -9.66 -2.28 -2.10
N ASN A 122 -10.93 -1.97 -1.83
CA ASN A 122 -12.00 -2.16 -2.81
C ASN A 122 -11.84 -1.22 -4.02
N THR A 123 -11.52 0.04 -3.78
CA THR A 123 -11.39 1.05 -4.83
C THR A 123 -10.18 0.80 -5.71
N LEU A 124 -9.02 0.50 -5.12
CA LEU A 124 -7.79 0.30 -5.88
C LEU A 124 -7.74 -1.06 -6.56
N LEU A 125 -8.29 -2.12 -5.96
CA LEU A 125 -8.24 -3.45 -6.58
C LEU A 125 -9.38 -3.69 -7.56
N TYR A 126 -10.58 -3.14 -7.33
CA TYR A 126 -11.72 -3.39 -8.22
C TYR A 126 -12.09 -2.18 -9.09
N GLY A 127 -11.62 -0.98 -8.76
CA GLY A 127 -11.79 0.21 -9.60
C GLY A 127 -10.71 0.38 -10.67
N ILE A 128 -9.50 -0.17 -10.43
CA ILE A 128 -8.37 -0.07 -11.37
C ILE A 128 -8.21 -1.33 -12.23
N ILE A 129 -8.64 -2.50 -11.73
CA ILE A 129 -8.56 -3.76 -12.46
C ILE A 129 -9.77 -3.90 -13.37
N LYS A 130 -9.48 -4.18 -14.64
CA LYS A 130 -10.39 -4.29 -15.77
C LYS A 130 -11.64 -5.13 -15.45
N ARG A 131 -12.82 -4.66 -15.89
CA ARG A 131 -14.02 -5.49 -16.09
C ARG A 131 -14.02 -6.08 -17.50
#